data_AF-A0A9D6L1B2-F1
#
_entry.id   AF-A0A9D6L1B2-F1
#
_cell.length_a   1.000
_cell.length_b   1.000
_cell.length_c   1.000
_cell.angle_alpha   90.00
_cell.angle_beta   90.00
_cell.angle_gamma   90.00
#
_symmetry.space_group_name_H-M   'P 1'
#
loop_
_entity.id
_entity.type
_entity.pdbx_description
1 polymer ?
#
loop_
_entity_poly.entity_id
_entity_poly.type
_entity_poly.pdbx_seq_one_letter_code
_entity_poly.pdbx_strand_id
1 'polypeptide(L)' 'MKMITLEVSDPIAEKVARMSVNERKAVAEMLDRILSQRRSLDDIMKEASEQARKNGLTPEKLEELLKGE' A
#
# COMPACT_ATOMS: atom_id res chain seq x y z
N MET A 1 12.45 -17.02 0.95
CA MET A 1 12.54 -15.71 1.61
C MET A 1 13.33 -14.77 0.72
N LYS A 2 12.94 -13.50 0.61
CA LYS A 2 13.73 -12.44 -0.04
C LYS A 2 14.21 -11.48 1.05
N MET A 3 15.42 -10.97 0.94
CA MET A 3 15.93 -9.93 1.84
C MET A 3 15.65 -8.56 1.25
N ILE A 4 15.25 -7.63 2.10
CA ILE A 4 15.12 -6.21 1.78
C ILE A 4 16.03 -5.41 2.72
N THR A 5 16.59 -4.32 2.21
CA THR A 5 17.34 -3.35 3.01
C THR A 5 16.45 -2.13 3.22
N LEU A 6 16.36 -1.65 4.46
CA LEU A 6 15.60 -0.46 4.81
C LEU A 6 16.56 0.63 5.26
N GLU A 7 16.47 1.80 4.64
CA GLU A 7 17.14 3.00 5.13
C GLU A 7 16.30 3.63 6.23
N VAL A 8 16.93 3.87 7.38
CA VAL A 8 16.31 4.48 8.56
C VAL A 8 17.30 5.46 9.17
N SER A 9 16.84 6.31 10.09
CA SER A 9 17.76 7.22 10.80
C SER A 9 18.72 6.47 11.71
N ASP A 10 19.91 7.02 11.91
CA ASP A 10 20.98 6.42 12.76
C ASP A 10 20.48 5.97 14.14
N PRO A 11 19.66 6.74 14.88
CA PRO A 11 19.16 6.31 16.18
C PRO A 11 18.29 5.05 16.13
N ILE A 12 17.59 4.82 15.00
CA ILE A 12 16.76 3.64 14.80
C ILE A 12 17.63 2.45 14.38
N ALA A 13 18.61 2.67 13.50
CA ALA A 13 19.57 1.65 13.11
C ALA A 13 20.31 1.10 14.34
N GLU A 14 20.77 1.98 15.23
CA GLU A 14 21.41 1.57 16.49
C GLU A 14 20.48 0.77 17.40
N LYS A 15 19.22 1.17 17.52
CA LYS A 15 18.23 0.43 18.32
C LYS A 15 18.03 -0.98 17.76
N VAL A 16 17.87 -1.13 16.45
CA VAL A 16 17.67 -2.43 15.79
C VAL A 16 18.93 -3.30 15.89
N ALA A 17 20.13 -2.70 15.82
CA ALA A 17 21.38 -3.42 16.00
C ALA A 17 21.50 -4.08 17.39
N ARG A 18 21.01 -3.39 18.43
CA ARG A 18 21.05 -3.84 19.83
C ARG A 18 19.91 -4.80 20.21
N MET A 19 18.90 -4.98 19.37
CA MET A 19 17.79 -5.90 19.62
C MET A 19 18.22 -7.37 19.65
N SER A 20 17.55 -8.16 20.49
CA SER A 20 17.60 -9.61 20.45
C SER A 20 16.97 -10.17 19.17
N VAL A 21 17.23 -11.45 18.88
CA VAL A 21 16.64 -12.16 17.73
C VAL A 21 15.11 -12.15 17.79
N ASN A 22 14.53 -12.34 18.98
CA ASN A 22 13.09 -12.38 19.16
C ASN A 22 12.45 -11.00 18.92
N GLU A 23 13.08 -9.92 19.37
CA GLU A 23 12.61 -8.56 19.12
C GLU A 23 12.68 -8.21 17.64
N ARG A 24 13.80 -8.56 16.95
CA ARG A 24 13.91 -8.36 15.50
C ARG A 24 12.82 -9.12 14.73
N LYS A 25 12.49 -10.34 15.16
CA LYS A 25 11.40 -11.13 14.57
C LYS A 25 10.04 -10.44 14.75
N ALA A 26 9.74 -9.94 15.95
CA ALA A 26 8.51 -9.21 16.23
C ALA A 26 8.38 -7.95 15.37
N VAL A 27 9.47 -7.18 15.22
CA VAL A 27 9.50 -5.99 14.35
C VAL A 27 9.25 -6.36 12.89
N ALA A 28 9.86 -7.44 12.39
CA ALA A 28 9.65 -7.92 11.02
C ALA A 28 8.18 -8.33 10.78
N GLU A 29 7.56 -9.03 11.73
CA GLU A 29 6.13 -9.40 11.65
C GLU A 29 5.21 -8.16 11.67
N MET A 30 5.54 -7.13 12.45
CA MET A 30 4.80 -5.86 12.44
C MET A 30 4.93 -5.14 11.09
N LEU A 31 6.14 -5.09 10.53
CA LEU A 31 6.38 -4.50 9.21
C LEU A 31 5.60 -5.22 8.12
N ASP A 32 5.58 -6.56 8.14
CA ASP A 32 4.82 -7.36 7.17
C ASP A 32 3.31 -7.08 7.24
N ARG A 33 2.75 -6.98 8.46
CA ARG A 33 1.34 -6.60 8.63
C ARG A 33 1.03 -5.20 8.12
N ILE A 34 1.89 -4.23 8.40
CA ILE A 34 1.69 -2.85 7.95
C ILE A 34 1.76 -2.78 6.42
N LEU A 35 2.73 -3.45 5.81
CA LEU A 35 2.94 -3.43 4.36
C LEU A 35 1.89 -4.24 3.61
N SER A 36 1.38 -5.32 4.18
CA SER A 36 0.26 -6.09 3.62
C SER A 36 -1.09 -5.38 3.75
N GLN A 37 -1.25 -4.50 4.76
CA GLN A 37 -2.46 -3.69 4.93
C GLN A 37 -2.49 -2.43 4.07
N ARG A 38 -1.34 -1.99 3.51
CA ARG A 38 -1.33 -0.89 2.54
C ARG A 38 -1.90 -1.40 1.22
N ARG A 39 -3.21 -1.20 1.03
CA ARG A 39 -3.82 -1.20 -0.30
C ARG A 39 -2.93 -0.36 -1.21
N SER A 40 -2.49 -0.94 -2.31
CA SER A 40 -1.74 -0.19 -3.30
C SER A 40 -2.65 0.91 -3.87
N LEU A 41 -2.06 1.98 -4.39
CA LEU A 41 -2.85 2.97 -5.16
C LEU A 41 -3.62 2.28 -6.30
N ASP A 42 -3.04 1.22 -6.88
CA ASP A 42 -3.69 0.39 -7.88
C ASP A 42 -4.95 -0.30 -7.33
N ASP A 43 -4.93 -0.81 -6.10
CA ASP A 43 -6.11 -1.42 -5.46
C ASP A 43 -7.22 -0.40 -5.26
N ILE A 44 -6.87 0.82 -4.86
CA ILE A 44 -7.82 1.93 -4.66
C ILE A 44 -8.41 2.35 -6.02
N MET A 45 -7.58 2.51 -7.04
CA MET A 45 -8.04 2.87 -8.40
C MET A 45 -8.91 1.77 -9.00
N LYS A 46 -8.56 0.50 -8.76
CA LYS A 46 -9.35 -0.64 -9.24
C LYS A 46 -10.72 -0.69 -8.57
N GLU A 47 -10.81 -0.53 -7.25
CA GLU A 47 -12.10 -0.46 -6.54
C GLU A 47 -12.95 0.72 -7.01
N ALA A 48 -12.35 1.91 -7.17
CA ALA A 48 -13.04 3.10 -7.66
C ALA A 48 -13.58 2.88 -9.10
N SER A 49 -12.78 2.26 -9.96
CA SER A 49 -13.18 1.91 -11.33
C SER A 49 -14.30 0.86 -11.35
N GLU A 50 -14.22 -0.15 -10.49
CA GLU A 50 -15.26 -1.17 -10.34
C GLU A 50 -16.58 -0.58 -9.80
N GLN A 51 -16.50 0.33 -8.83
CA GLN A 51 -17.67 1.05 -8.32
C GLN A 51 -18.28 1.97 -9.38
N ALA A 52 -17.46 2.70 -10.13
CA ALA A 52 -17.93 3.54 -11.23
C ALA A 52 -18.71 2.72 -12.28
N ARG A 53 -18.17 1.55 -12.67
CA ARG A 53 -18.86 0.61 -13.57
C ARG A 53 -20.17 0.09 -12.98
N LYS A 54 -20.19 -0.31 -11.69
CA LYS A 54 -21.41 -0.76 -11.01
C LYS A 54 -22.49 0.32 -10.93
N ASN A 55 -22.08 1.58 -10.78
CA ASN A 55 -22.97 2.74 -10.77
C ASN A 55 -23.37 3.19 -12.20
N GLY A 56 -23.01 2.41 -13.22
CA GLY A 56 -23.41 2.64 -14.60
C GLY A 56 -22.64 3.75 -15.30
N LEU A 57 -21.44 4.11 -14.80
CA LEU A 57 -20.49 4.96 -15.50
C LEU A 57 -19.81 4.11 -16.58
N THR A 58 -20.47 4.00 -17.72
CA THR A 58 -19.92 3.36 -18.92
C THR A 58 -19.12 4.39 -19.72
N PRO A 59 -18.18 3.97 -20.60
CA PRO A 59 -17.42 4.88 -21.45
C PRO A 59 -18.30 5.88 -22.21
N GLU A 60 -19.48 5.44 -22.65
CA GLU A 60 -20.45 6.25 -23.37
C GLU A 60 -21.02 7.38 -22.50
N LYS A 61 -21.35 7.11 -21.23
CA LYS A 61 -21.79 8.16 -20.29
C LYS A 61 -20.66 9.09 -19.85
N LEU A 62 -19.44 8.58 -19.80
CA LEU A 62 -18.27 9.40 -19.52
C LEU A 62 -18.05 10.42 -20.65
N GLU A 63 -18.18 9.98 -21.90
CA GLU A 63 -18.14 10.88 -23.06
C GLU A 63 -19.29 11.88 -23.07
N GLU A 64 -20.51 11.50 -22.68
CA GLU A 64 -21.62 12.44 -22.54
C GLU A 64 -21.36 13.51 -21.47
N LEU A 65 -20.81 13.13 -20.32
CA LEU A 65 -20.44 14.07 -19.25
C LEU A 65 -19.32 15.03 -19.68
N LEU A 66 -18.34 14.55 -20.45
CA LEU A 66 -17.21 15.33 -20.93
C LEU A 66 -17.53 16.25 -22.11
N LYS A 67 -18.60 15.96 -22.87
CA LYS A 67 -19.10 16.82 -23.96
C LYS A 67 -19.94 18.01 -23.45
N GLY A 68 -20.23 18.05 -22.15
CA GLY A 68 -20.97 19.13 -21.50
C GLY A 68 -20.12 20.31 -20.99
N GLU A 69 -18.80 20.25 -21.15
CA GLU A 69 -17.86 21.37 -20.99
C GLU A 69 -17.52 22.01 -22.34
#